data_AF-A0A374WIX5-F1
#
_entry.id   AF-A0A374WIX5-F1
#
_cell.length_a   1.000
_cell.length_b   1.000
_cell.length_c   1.000
_cell.angle_alpha   90.00
_cell.angle_beta   90.00
_cell.angle_gamma   90.00
#
_symmetry.space_group_name_H-M   'P 1'
#
loop_
_entity.id
_entity.type
_entity.pdbx_description
1 polymer ?
#
loop_
_entity_poly.entity_id
_entity_poly.type
_entity_poly.pdbx_seq_one_letter_code
_entity_poly.pdbx_strand_id
1 'polypeptide(L)'
;MTKEEWKQVEEWWGTGLGHVSMEIDGYSISLHNYADKEKMTLSVMVYIDGMICGKYSNTDNEIGNRFWQRIKRSLYSPKELTTRAQLYGKRSKESKQKYFEMNSFLWRSFSAFKKHIISNNASIVFLSCGF
;
A
#
# COMPACT_ATOMS: atom_id res chain seq x y z
N MET A 1 2.69 17.29 -11.11
CA MET A 1 2.56 17.96 -9.80
C MET A 1 3.74 18.84 -9.44
N THR A 2 3.46 20.02 -8.89
CA THR A 2 4.45 20.98 -8.37
C THR A 2 4.98 20.57 -6.99
N LYS A 3 6.00 21.27 -6.49
CA LYS A 3 6.54 21.00 -5.14
C LYS A 3 5.52 21.34 -4.06
N GLU A 4 4.75 22.39 -4.28
CA GLU A 4 3.73 22.94 -3.39
C GLU A 4 2.54 21.99 -3.28
N GLU A 5 2.07 21.43 -4.40
CA GLU A 5 1.01 20.41 -4.40
C GLU A 5 1.45 19.16 -3.64
N TRP A 6 2.67 18.68 -3.87
CA TRP A 6 3.20 17.54 -3.11
C TRP A 6 3.29 17.83 -1.61
N LYS A 7 3.67 19.05 -1.24
CA LYS A 7 3.73 19.47 0.16
C LYS A 7 2.33 19.49 0.78
N GLN A 8 1.32 19.95 0.05
CA GLN A 8 -0.07 19.92 0.51
C GLN A 8 -0.55 18.49 0.79
N VAL A 9 -0.22 17.53 -0.09
CA VAL A 9 -0.55 16.11 0.14
C VAL A 9 0.21 15.55 1.34
N GLU A 10 1.46 15.94 1.53
CA GLU A 10 2.28 15.54 2.69
C GLU A 10 1.69 16.04 4.01
N GLU A 11 1.26 17.30 4.06
CA GLU A 11 0.65 17.90 5.25
C GLU A 11 -0.70 17.26 5.59
N TRP A 12 -1.46 16.82 4.58
CA TRP A 12 -2.71 16.06 4.78
C TRP A 12 -2.49 14.59 5.20
N TRP A 13 -1.32 14.03 4.91
CA TRP A 13 -1.08 12.59 5.01
C TRP A 13 -1.22 12.04 6.44
N GLY A 14 -2.14 11.09 6.62
CA GLY A 14 -2.35 10.36 7.87
C GLY A 14 -3.19 11.08 8.92
N THR A 15 -3.37 12.40 8.82
CA THR A 15 -4.04 13.22 9.86
C THR A 15 -5.07 14.21 9.31
N GLY A 16 -5.02 14.52 8.01
CA GLY A 16 -5.91 15.46 7.36
C GLY A 16 -7.35 14.94 7.22
N LEU A 17 -8.31 15.87 7.21
CA LEU A 17 -9.72 15.59 6.96
C LEU A 17 -9.99 15.48 5.45
N GLY A 18 -11.08 14.79 5.09
CA GLY A 18 -11.47 14.60 3.69
C GLY A 18 -10.57 13.60 2.95
N HIS A 19 -10.30 13.89 1.68
CA HIS A 19 -9.51 13.03 0.80
C HIS A 19 -8.65 13.86 -0.15
N VAL A 20 -7.66 13.21 -0.77
CA VAL A 20 -6.90 13.79 -1.88
C VAL A 20 -7.35 13.12 -3.17
N SER A 21 -7.58 13.92 -4.19
CA SER A 21 -7.96 13.46 -5.54
C SER A 21 -6.89 13.84 -6.56
N MET A 22 -6.56 12.88 -7.41
CA MET A 22 -5.52 13.00 -8.43
C MET A 22 -6.00 12.31 -9.70
N GLU A 23 -5.55 12.79 -10.85
CA GLU A 23 -5.60 12.05 -12.10
C GLU A 23 -4.18 11.58 -12.44
N ILE A 24 -4.00 10.28 -12.64
CA ILE A 24 -2.69 9.70 -12.93
C ILE A 24 -2.80 8.80 -14.15
N ASP A 25 -2.16 9.20 -15.25
CA ASP A 25 -2.17 8.47 -16.53
C ASP A 25 -3.58 8.02 -16.97
N GLY A 26 -4.58 8.88 -16.78
CA GLY A 26 -5.98 8.62 -17.13
C GLY A 26 -6.80 7.85 -16.08
N TYR A 27 -6.21 7.49 -14.93
CA TYR A 27 -6.91 6.87 -13.80
C TYR A 27 -7.28 7.91 -12.75
N SER A 28 -8.49 7.78 -12.19
CA SER A 28 -8.92 8.60 -11.05
C SER A 28 -8.41 7.97 -9.75
N ILE A 29 -7.47 8.63 -9.09
CA ILE A 29 -6.86 8.14 -7.85
C ILE A 29 -7.38 8.97 -6.68
N SER A 30 -7.93 8.30 -5.67
CA SER A 30 -8.29 8.95 -4.40
C SER A 30 -7.56 8.34 -3.22
N LEU A 31 -7.07 9.21 -2.33
CA LEU A 31 -6.35 8.85 -1.12
C LEU A 31 -7.24 9.11 0.09
N HIS A 32 -7.35 8.12 0.97
CA HIS A 32 -8.15 8.23 2.19
C HIS A 32 -7.34 7.83 3.41
N ASN A 33 -7.32 8.68 4.43
CA ASN A 33 -6.72 8.35 5.72
C ASN A 33 -7.50 7.21 6.39
N TYR A 34 -6.76 6.22 6.92
CA TYR A 34 -7.29 5.03 7.58
C TYR A 34 -6.57 4.80 8.92
N ALA A 35 -7.35 4.78 9.99
CA ALA A 35 -6.88 4.49 11.33
C ALA A 35 -7.23 3.04 11.72
N ASP A 36 -6.21 2.18 11.81
CA ASP A 36 -6.33 0.85 12.40
C ASP A 36 -6.23 0.99 13.93
N LYS A 37 -7.38 1.00 14.61
CA LYS A 37 -7.47 1.16 16.06
C LYS A 37 -6.86 -0.01 16.84
N GLU A 38 -6.93 -1.22 16.29
CA GLU A 38 -6.38 -2.41 16.94
C GLU A 38 -4.86 -2.39 16.93
N LYS A 39 -4.27 -2.00 15.79
CA LYS A 39 -2.82 -1.90 15.65
C LYS A 39 -2.26 -0.55 16.09
N MET A 40 -3.11 0.40 16.45
CA MET A 40 -2.74 1.80 16.75
C MET A 40 -1.87 2.40 15.62
N THR A 41 -2.27 2.16 14.36
CA THR A 41 -1.52 2.65 13.19
C THR A 41 -2.38 3.48 12.26
N LEU A 42 -1.78 4.54 11.72
CA LEU A 42 -2.35 5.33 10.64
C LEU A 42 -1.76 4.87 9.29
N SER A 43 -2.59 4.87 8.27
CA SER A 43 -2.22 4.51 6.89
C SER A 43 -3.10 5.31 5.93
N VAL A 44 -2.73 5.31 4.65
CA VAL A 44 -3.52 5.90 3.56
C VAL A 44 -3.93 4.78 2.60
N MET A 45 -5.22 4.71 2.30
CA MET A 45 -5.78 3.80 1.30
C MET A 45 -5.77 4.48 -0.07
N VAL A 46 -5.32 3.77 -1.09
CA VAL A 46 -5.28 4.22 -2.49
C VAL A 46 -6.40 3.53 -3.26
N TYR A 47 -7.41 4.28 -3.66
CA TYR A 47 -8.48 3.82 -4.55
C TYR A 47 -8.13 4.15 -5.99
N ILE A 48 -8.53 3.27 -6.90
CA ILE A 48 -8.31 3.41 -8.34
C ILE A 48 -9.67 3.35 -8.99
N ASP A 49 -10.05 4.43 -9.67
CA ASP A 49 -11.39 4.66 -10.24
C ASP A 49 -12.50 4.45 -9.21
N GLY A 50 -12.27 4.98 -7.99
CA GLY A 50 -13.21 4.91 -6.87
C GLY A 50 -13.32 3.54 -6.22
N MET A 51 -12.52 2.54 -6.60
CA MET A 51 -12.63 1.18 -6.07
C MET A 51 -11.30 0.58 -5.59
N ILE A 52 -11.43 -0.38 -4.67
CA ILE A 52 -10.36 -1.32 -4.32
C ILE A 52 -10.75 -2.68 -4.91
N CYS A 53 -10.02 -3.10 -5.95
CA CYS A 53 -10.30 -4.37 -6.64
C CYS A 53 -9.24 -5.41 -6.27
N GLY A 54 -9.66 -6.54 -5.71
CA GLY A 54 -8.74 -7.61 -5.28
C GLY A 54 -7.82 -8.14 -6.37
N LYS A 55 -8.21 -8.06 -7.66
CA LYS A 55 -7.36 -8.46 -8.80
C LYS A 55 -6.05 -7.66 -8.88
N TYR A 56 -6.04 -6.43 -8.38
CA TYR A 56 -4.85 -5.57 -8.36
C TYR A 56 -3.84 -6.02 -7.29
N SER A 57 -4.24 -6.86 -6.34
CA SER A 57 -3.32 -7.40 -5.32
C SER A 57 -2.34 -8.44 -5.87
N ASN A 58 -2.60 -8.98 -7.06
CA ASN A 58 -1.71 -9.95 -7.70
C ASN A 58 -0.41 -9.26 -8.15
N THR A 59 0.71 -9.98 -8.01
CA THR A 59 2.05 -9.45 -8.27
C THR A 59 2.38 -9.23 -9.75
N ASP A 60 1.62 -9.86 -10.64
CA ASP A 60 1.67 -9.72 -12.10
C ASP A 60 0.70 -8.66 -12.63
N ASN A 61 -0.14 -8.07 -11.77
CA ASN A 61 -1.11 -7.07 -12.20
C ASN A 61 -0.46 -5.70 -12.41
N GLU A 62 -0.56 -5.19 -13.64
CA GLU A 62 0.02 -3.89 -14.04
C GLU A 62 -0.50 -2.72 -13.21
N ILE A 63 -1.82 -2.59 -13.07
CA ILE A 63 -2.46 -1.50 -12.30
C ILE A 63 -2.01 -1.55 -10.84
N GLY A 64 -2.04 -2.73 -10.22
CA GLY A 64 -1.52 -2.94 -8.87
C GLY A 64 -0.05 -2.52 -8.73
N ASN A 65 0.78 -2.88 -9.70
CA ASN A 65 2.21 -2.56 -9.69
C ASN A 65 2.50 -1.06 -9.86
N ARG A 66 1.58 -0.29 -10.44
CA ARG A 66 1.72 1.15 -10.67
C ARG A 66 1.25 2.02 -9.52
N PHE A 67 0.22 1.58 -8.78
CA PHE A 67 -0.47 2.41 -7.79
C PHE A 67 -0.38 1.88 -6.35
N TRP A 68 -0.14 0.58 -6.17
CA TRP A 68 -0.12 -0.06 -4.85
C TRP A 68 1.29 -0.53 -4.48
N GLN A 69 1.62 -0.55 -3.18
CA GLN A 69 2.94 -0.99 -2.77
C GLN A 69 3.07 -2.51 -2.77
N ARG A 70 4.19 -3.01 -3.28
CA ARG A 70 4.59 -4.40 -3.10
C ARG A 70 4.96 -4.64 -1.64
N ILE A 71 4.26 -5.57 -0.99
CA ILE A 71 4.55 -5.99 0.38
C ILE A 71 4.84 -7.48 0.46
N LYS A 72 5.67 -7.85 1.41
CA LYS A 72 6.00 -9.23 1.75
C LYS A 72 5.39 -9.60 3.09
N ARG A 73 4.59 -10.66 3.12
CA ARG A 73 3.89 -11.13 4.31
C ARG A 73 4.38 -12.52 4.71
N SER A 74 4.56 -12.67 6.01
CA SER A 74 4.82 -13.95 6.67
C SER A 74 3.63 -14.89 6.48
N LEU A 75 3.88 -16.12 6.01
CA LEU A 75 2.82 -17.15 5.90
C LEU A 75 2.49 -17.80 7.25
N TYR A 76 3.46 -17.85 8.16
CA TYR A 76 3.27 -18.47 9.47
C TYR A 76 3.53 -17.47 10.59
N SER A 77 2.70 -17.56 11.62
CA SER A 77 2.90 -16.92 12.92
C SER A 77 4.07 -17.57 13.67
N PRO A 78 4.66 -16.89 14.68
CA PRO A 78 5.71 -17.48 15.52
C PRO A 78 5.29 -18.80 16.20
N LYS A 79 4.00 -18.91 16.57
CA LYS A 79 3.43 -20.12 17.17
C LYS A 79 3.44 -21.29 16.18
N GLU A 80 2.97 -21.05 14.96
CA GLU A 80 2.97 -22.07 13.90
C GLU A 80 4.38 -22.51 13.53
N LEU A 81 5.34 -21.59 13.45
CA LEU A 81 6.75 -21.95 13.20
C LEU A 81 7.30 -22.90 14.27
N THR A 82 6.95 -22.67 15.54
CA THR A 82 7.34 -23.57 16.64
C THR A 82 6.74 -24.96 16.46
N THR A 83 5.44 -25.04 16.18
CA THR A 83 4.76 -26.32 15.91
C THR A 83 5.38 -27.05 14.71
N ARG A 84 5.65 -26.34 13.61
CA ARG A 84 6.25 -26.91 12.41
C ARG A 84 7.68 -27.42 12.67
N ALA A 85 8.46 -26.72 13.48
CA ALA A 85 9.79 -27.17 13.87
C ALA A 85 9.78 -28.44 14.72
N GLN A 86 8.72 -28.66 15.52
CA GLN A 86 8.51 -29.90 16.25
C GLN A 86 8.09 -31.05 15.34
N LEU A 87 7.17 -30.80 14.39
CA LEU A 87 6.64 -31.84 13.49
C LEU A 87 7.64 -32.29 12.42
N TYR A 88 8.34 -31.35 11.79
CA TYR A 88 9.21 -31.63 10.65
C TYR A 88 10.71 -31.59 10.99
N GLY A 89 11.05 -31.20 12.23
CA GLY A 89 12.42 -30.98 12.67
C GLY A 89 12.96 -29.59 12.29
N LYS A 90 13.70 -28.95 13.21
CA LYS A 90 14.17 -27.56 13.11
C LYS A 90 14.95 -27.20 11.84
N ARG A 91 15.62 -28.17 11.22
CA ARG A 91 16.48 -27.95 10.03
C ARG A 91 15.74 -28.21 8.70
N SER A 92 14.51 -28.73 8.74
CA SER A 92 13.73 -29.05 7.54
C SER A 92 13.36 -27.79 6.75
N LYS A 93 13.03 -27.95 5.47
CA LYS A 93 12.54 -26.83 4.65
C LYS A 93 11.11 -26.45 5.08
N GLU A 94 10.36 -27.41 5.58
CA GLU A 94 8.96 -27.33 5.98
C GLU A 94 8.78 -26.52 7.27
N SER A 95 9.80 -26.51 8.15
CA SER A 95 9.83 -25.70 9.37
C SER A 95 10.31 -24.26 9.17
N LYS A 96 10.85 -23.91 8.00
CA LYS A 96 11.33 -22.56 7.72
C LYS A 96 10.17 -21.63 7.40
N GLN A 97 10.36 -20.35 7.74
CA GLN A 97 9.39 -19.33 7.39
C GLN A 97 9.27 -19.21 5.87
N LYS A 98 8.03 -19.12 5.41
CA LYS A 98 7.71 -18.82 4.02
C LYS A 98 7.02 -17.47 3.96
N TYR A 99 7.12 -16.85 2.81
CA TYR A 99 6.56 -15.54 2.57
C TYR A 99 5.76 -15.56 1.29
N PHE A 100 4.75 -14.72 1.23
CA PHE A 100 4.06 -14.39 0.00
C PHE A 100 4.12 -12.89 -0.22
N GLU A 101 4.06 -12.51 -1.49
CA GLU A 101 4.07 -11.12 -1.91
C GLU A 101 2.70 -10.76 -2.47
N MET A 102 2.31 -9.51 -2.25
CA MET A 102 1.09 -8.94 -2.82
C MET A 102 1.28 -7.44 -3.04
N ASN A 103 0.46 -6.87 -3.91
CA ASN A 103 0.27 -5.43 -3.96
C ASN A 103 -0.79 -5.02 -2.92
N SER A 104 -0.45 -4.05 -2.09
CA SER A 104 -1.29 -3.54 -1.01
C SER A 104 -1.68 -2.09 -1.28
N PHE A 105 -2.99 -1.83 -1.22
CA PHE A 105 -3.57 -0.49 -1.36
C PHE A 105 -3.28 0.43 -0.16
N LEU A 106 -2.81 -0.11 0.95
CA LEU A 106 -2.43 0.68 2.13
C LEU A 106 -1.00 1.17 2.04
N TRP A 107 -0.76 2.45 2.32
CA TRP A 107 0.55 3.08 2.45
C TRP A 107 0.75 3.69 3.83
N ARG A 108 1.94 3.53 4.41
CA ARG A 108 2.29 4.11 5.73
C ARG A 108 3.26 5.29 5.64
N SER A 109 3.96 5.41 4.53
CA SER A 109 5.00 6.41 4.32
C SER A 109 4.66 7.21 3.09
N PHE A 110 4.46 8.53 3.27
CA PHE A 110 4.27 9.47 2.17
C PHE A 110 5.45 9.47 1.21
N SER A 111 6.69 9.48 1.73
CA SER A 111 7.89 9.49 0.90
C SER A 111 8.01 8.24 0.02
N ALA A 112 7.66 7.06 0.55
CA ALA A 112 7.62 5.83 -0.23
C ALA A 112 6.52 5.86 -1.30
N PHE A 113 5.33 6.36 -0.94
CA PHE A 113 4.20 6.52 -1.87
C PHE A 113 4.58 7.46 -3.02
N LYS A 114 5.03 8.68 -2.70
CA LYS A 114 5.43 9.68 -3.68
C LYS A 114 6.50 9.14 -4.63
N LYS A 115 7.54 8.49 -4.08
CA LYS A 115 8.60 7.89 -4.89
C LYS A 115 8.04 6.86 -5.87
N HIS A 116 7.17 5.96 -5.38
CA HIS A 116 6.59 4.90 -6.20
C HIS A 116 5.68 5.44 -7.30
N ILE A 117 4.82 6.40 -6.98
CA ILE A 117 3.92 7.00 -7.98
C ILE A 117 4.73 7.69 -9.08
N ILE A 118 5.76 8.48 -8.71
CA ILE A 118 6.63 9.16 -9.68
C ILE A 118 7.42 8.17 -10.54
N SER A 119 7.87 7.05 -9.99
CA SER A 119 8.68 6.09 -10.75
C SER A 119 7.87 5.22 -11.72
N ASN A 120 6.58 5.03 -11.49
CA ASN A 120 5.76 4.09 -12.25
C ASN A 120 4.70 4.74 -13.14
N ASN A 121 4.61 6.07 -13.14
CA ASN A 121 3.59 6.81 -13.88
C ASN A 121 4.20 8.05 -14.55
N ALA A 122 3.65 8.48 -15.68
CA ALA A 122 4.22 9.54 -16.50
C ALA A 122 3.57 10.91 -16.25
N SER A 123 2.23 10.92 -16.15
CA SER A 123 1.41 12.11 -15.92
C SER A 123 0.73 12.01 -14.56
N ILE A 124 0.91 13.04 -13.73
CA ILE A 124 0.33 13.13 -12.39
C ILE A 124 -0.22 14.54 -12.23
N VAL A 125 -1.54 14.65 -12.21
CA VAL A 125 -2.31 15.89 -12.07
C VAL A 125 -2.98 15.90 -10.70
N PHE A 126 -2.70 16.93 -9.92
CA PHE A 126 -3.39 17.17 -8.66
C PHE A 126 -4.75 17.81 -8.94
N LEU A 127 -5.81 17.33 -8.28
CA LEU A 127 -7.15 17.87 -8.45
C LEU A 127 -7.59 18.63 -7.20
N SER A 128 -7.56 17.97 -6.04
CA SER A 128 -7.99 18.57 -4.78
C SER A 128 -7.42 17.87 -3.56
N CYS A 129 -7.47 18.56 -2.42
CA CYS A 129 -7.15 18.03 -1.10
C CYS A 129 -8.12 18.65 -0.09
N GLY A 130 -8.99 17.83 0.49
CA GLY A 130 -10.04 18.27 1.42
C GLY A 130 -11.40 17.65 1.11
N PHE A 131 -12.46 18.45 1.33
CA PHE A 131 -13.85 18.09 1.04
C PHE A 131 -14.28 18.61 -0.33
#